data_AF-A0A4Q3SDE3-F1
#
_entry.id   AF-A0A4Q3SDE3-F1
#
_cell.length_a   1.000
_cell.length_b   1.000
_cell.length_c   1.000
_cell.angle_alpha   90.00
_cell.angle_beta   90.00
_cell.angle_gamma   90.00
#
_symmetry.space_group_name_H-M   'P 1'
#
loop_
_entity.id
_entity.type
_entity.pdbx_description
1 polymer ?
#
loop_
_entity_poly.entity_id
_entity_poly.type
_entity_poly.pdbx_seq_one_letter_code
_entity_poly.pdbx_strand_id
1 'polypeptide(L)'
;MSNDLVQALLLQSKACAYLGSAFHAELLNCAAADLEARGAVTPLLAPWANADPKAIMAAAVPLRLLGALHDLVLSGEDQALSAAYPQPGQTTDAQIAWREAARVIVEREAQLAAFMQHEPQTNEVRRSVCLLGGFLTIARETGLPLRCFEIAASAGLNLSWDKYSYSLGDIAWGPESPVHLPTDWSGPLPPLDAKVAVIERAACDRRPVDLTDPIQRRRLLAYVWPDQFERLDRLRAAIDLALAMETTVETADAVAWTERTAVPSPGAATVIYHSVFWQYMPAESQAALRKTIE
;
A
#
# COMPACT_ATOMS: atom_id res chain seq x y z
N MET A 1 19.78 21.86 11.21
CA MET A 1 18.76 20.91 10.75
C MET A 1 19.32 20.20 9.54
N SER A 2 19.22 18.87 9.51
CA SER A 2 20.12 18.05 8.69
C SER A 2 19.84 18.20 7.20
N ASN A 3 20.91 18.42 6.43
CA ASN A 3 20.99 18.22 4.98
C ASN A 3 20.34 16.89 4.53
N ASP A 4 20.32 15.89 5.42
CA ASP A 4 19.78 14.56 5.15
C ASP A 4 18.26 14.54 4.92
N LEU A 5 17.49 15.36 5.64
CA LEU A 5 16.03 15.42 5.45
C LEU A 5 15.67 16.02 4.08
N VAL A 6 16.37 17.10 3.70
CA VAL A 6 16.23 17.71 2.37
C VAL A 6 16.58 16.70 1.30
N GLN A 7 17.70 15.98 1.44
CA GLN A 7 18.09 14.93 0.50
C GLN A 7 17.07 13.79 0.42
N ALA A 8 16.49 13.37 1.54
CA ALA A 8 15.45 12.34 1.56
C ALA A 8 14.19 12.78 0.81
N LEU A 9 13.74 14.04 0.99
CA LEU A 9 12.61 14.60 0.23
C LEU A 9 12.91 14.61 -1.27
N LEU A 10 14.11 15.06 -1.68
CA LEU A 10 14.53 15.10 -3.08
C LEU A 10 14.71 13.71 -3.70
N LEU A 11 15.18 12.73 -2.91
CA LEU A 11 15.29 11.34 -3.36
C LEU A 11 13.91 10.72 -3.59
N GLN A 12 12.98 10.94 -2.65
CA GLN A 12 11.60 10.49 -2.83
C GLN A 12 10.93 11.21 -4.01
N SER A 13 11.20 12.51 -4.22
CA SER A 13 10.70 13.26 -5.37
C SER A 13 11.06 12.58 -6.69
N LYS A 14 12.33 12.22 -6.87
CA LYS A 14 12.81 11.47 -8.05
C LYS A 14 12.09 10.13 -8.20
N ALA A 15 11.88 9.41 -7.10
CA ALA A 15 11.15 8.16 -7.12
C ALA A 15 9.67 8.35 -7.52
N CYS A 16 9.00 9.40 -7.02
CA CYS A 16 7.64 9.75 -7.42
C CYS A 16 7.55 10.04 -8.92
N ALA A 17 8.44 10.87 -9.46
CA ALA A 17 8.48 11.17 -10.89
C ALA A 17 8.70 9.91 -11.74
N TYR A 18 9.67 9.07 -11.36
CA TYR A 18 9.98 7.82 -12.07
C TYR A 18 8.81 6.83 -12.08
N LEU A 19 8.06 6.75 -10.98
CA LEU A 19 6.93 5.83 -10.81
C LEU A 19 5.59 6.44 -11.24
N GLY A 20 5.60 7.61 -11.88
CA GLY A 20 4.41 8.21 -12.50
C GLY A 20 3.54 9.08 -11.59
N SER A 21 4.14 9.81 -10.65
CA SER A 21 3.50 10.96 -9.99
C SER A 21 4.37 12.20 -10.09
N ALA A 22 4.07 13.02 -11.10
CA ALA A 22 4.74 14.31 -11.28
C ALA A 22 4.31 15.31 -10.21
N PHE A 23 3.05 15.23 -9.76
CA PHE A 23 2.53 16.15 -8.75
C PHE A 23 3.25 15.99 -7.41
N HIS A 24 3.35 14.75 -6.88
CA HIS A 24 4.06 14.55 -5.61
C HIS A 24 5.57 14.75 -5.72
N ALA A 25 6.16 14.52 -6.89
CA ALA A 25 7.56 14.88 -7.12
C ALA A 25 7.77 16.39 -6.90
N GLU A 26 6.96 17.21 -7.55
CA GLU A 26 7.09 18.66 -7.42
C GLU A 26 6.66 19.17 -6.03
N LEU A 27 5.65 18.57 -5.41
CA LEU A 27 5.25 18.89 -4.04
C LEU A 27 6.39 18.63 -3.04
N LEU A 28 7.15 17.54 -3.22
CA LEU A 28 8.34 17.24 -2.42
C LEU A 28 9.51 18.18 -2.71
N ASN A 29 9.68 18.66 -3.94
CA ASN A 29 10.66 19.71 -4.25
C ASN A 29 10.33 21.00 -3.49
N CYS A 30 9.05 21.37 -3.45
CA CYS A 30 8.59 22.52 -2.68
C CYS A 30 8.81 22.33 -1.17
N ALA A 31 8.51 21.13 -0.65
CA ALA A 31 8.77 20.78 0.75
C ALA A 31 10.26 20.84 1.12
N ALA A 32 11.15 20.40 0.22
CA ALA A 32 12.58 20.48 0.42
C ALA A 32 13.06 21.93 0.50
N ALA A 33 12.62 22.78 -0.43
CA ALA A 33 12.95 24.21 -0.44
C ALA A 33 12.39 24.94 0.79
N ASP A 34 11.17 24.62 1.22
CA ASP A 34 10.57 25.17 2.44
C ASP A 34 11.36 24.75 3.69
N LEU A 35 11.79 23.49 3.78
CA LEU A 35 12.63 23.01 4.89
C LEU A 35 14.00 23.72 4.92
N GLU A 36 14.64 23.93 3.76
CA GLU A 36 15.90 24.69 3.66
C GLU A 36 15.73 26.14 4.16
N ALA A 37 14.60 26.76 3.83
CA ALA A 37 14.22 28.09 4.29
C ALA A 37 13.74 28.14 5.75
N ARG A 38 13.69 26.99 6.45
CA ARG A 38 13.12 26.83 7.80
C ARG A 38 11.64 27.25 7.87
N GLY A 39 10.90 26.93 6.82
CA GLY A 39 9.49 27.25 6.65
C GLY A 39 8.55 26.29 7.39
N ALA A 40 7.30 26.25 6.93
CA ALA A 40 6.17 25.61 7.60
C ALA A 40 6.40 24.13 7.93
N VAL A 41 7.06 23.37 7.06
CA VAL A 41 7.28 21.92 7.23
C VAL A 41 8.29 21.58 8.34
N THR A 42 9.03 22.58 8.82
CA THR A 42 10.16 22.39 9.72
C THR A 42 9.81 21.73 11.06
N PRO A 43 8.81 22.23 11.84
CA PRO A 43 8.42 21.59 13.09
C PRO A 43 7.91 20.15 12.88
N LEU A 44 7.21 19.92 11.77
CA LEU A 44 6.62 18.63 11.44
C LEU A 44 7.68 17.54 11.19
N LEU A 45 8.84 17.91 10.64
CA LEU A 45 9.96 16.99 10.39
C LEU A 45 11.01 16.95 11.52
N ALA A 46 10.86 17.80 12.54
CA ALA A 46 11.77 17.88 13.68
C ALA A 46 12.04 16.53 14.38
N PRO A 47 11.07 15.60 14.53
CA PRO A 47 11.33 14.29 15.15
C PRO A 47 12.43 13.46 14.45
N TRP A 48 12.71 13.74 13.17
CA TRP A 48 13.72 13.04 12.38
C TRP A 48 14.96 13.90 12.06
N ALA A 49 15.07 15.11 12.63
CA ALA A 49 16.11 16.07 12.27
C ALA A 49 17.56 15.61 12.57
N ASN A 50 17.72 14.64 13.47
CA ASN A 50 19.00 14.07 13.87
C ASN A 50 19.18 12.60 13.41
N ALA A 51 18.24 12.07 12.63
CA ALA A 51 18.34 10.73 12.08
C ALA A 51 19.28 10.74 10.85
N ASP A 52 20.01 9.65 10.64
CA ASP A 52 20.81 9.48 9.43
C ASP A 52 19.90 9.23 8.20
N PRO A 53 20.42 9.40 6.96
CA PRO A 53 19.63 9.20 5.75
C PRO A 53 18.94 7.83 5.66
N LYS A 54 19.58 6.76 6.14
CA LYS A 54 19.03 5.41 6.08
C LYS A 54 17.83 5.28 7.01
N ALA A 55 17.92 5.82 8.22
CA ALA A 55 16.83 5.84 9.19
C ALA A 55 15.63 6.68 8.71
N ILE A 56 15.88 7.84 8.08
CA ILE A 56 14.83 8.69 7.50
C ILE A 56 14.08 7.93 6.39
N MET A 57 14.81 7.30 5.47
CA MET A 57 14.21 6.54 4.37
C MET A 57 13.48 5.29 4.87
N ALA A 58 14.05 4.56 5.85
CA ALA A 58 13.40 3.41 6.46
C ALA A 58 12.10 3.78 7.20
N ALA A 59 12.07 4.95 7.83
CA ALA A 59 10.86 5.51 8.44
C ALA A 59 9.86 6.07 7.41
N ALA A 60 10.24 6.14 6.13
CA ALA A 60 9.45 6.67 5.03
C ALA A 60 8.92 8.10 5.30
N VAL A 61 9.75 8.95 5.90
CA VAL A 61 9.38 10.31 6.33
C VAL A 61 8.74 11.14 5.20
N PRO A 62 9.29 11.18 3.97
CA PRO A 62 8.64 11.89 2.87
C PRO A 62 7.23 11.38 2.56
N LEU A 63 7.00 10.06 2.62
CA LEU A 63 5.69 9.46 2.38
C LEU A 63 4.70 9.75 3.52
N ARG A 64 5.19 9.87 4.77
CA ARG A 64 4.37 10.29 5.91
C ARG A 64 3.84 11.71 5.73
N LEU A 65 4.68 12.63 5.27
CA LEU A 65 4.28 14.01 4.95
C LEU A 65 3.22 14.03 3.85
N LEU A 66 3.47 13.36 2.72
CA LEU A 66 2.53 13.28 1.61
C LEU A 66 1.19 12.66 2.02
N GLY A 67 1.23 11.56 2.79
CA GLY A 67 0.03 10.91 3.29
C GLY A 67 -0.77 11.78 4.27
N ALA A 68 -0.10 12.55 5.14
CA ALA A 68 -0.79 13.43 6.08
C ALA A 68 -1.56 14.55 5.36
N LEU A 69 -0.94 15.15 4.34
CA LEU A 69 -1.59 16.17 3.52
C LEU A 69 -2.73 15.57 2.68
N HIS A 70 -2.52 14.40 2.09
CA HIS A 70 -3.53 13.75 1.28
C HIS A 70 -4.72 13.24 2.12
N ASP A 71 -4.52 12.80 3.37
CA ASP A 71 -5.63 12.45 4.28
C ASP A 71 -6.53 13.65 4.54
N LEU A 72 -5.96 14.85 4.74
CA LEU A 72 -6.71 16.08 4.93
C LEU A 72 -7.48 16.50 3.66
N VAL A 73 -6.89 16.27 2.48
CA VAL A 73 -7.57 16.48 1.19
C VAL A 73 -8.75 15.52 1.04
N LEU A 74 -8.57 14.24 1.36
CA LEU A 74 -9.59 13.20 1.27
C LEU A 74 -10.69 13.36 2.32
N SER A 75 -10.39 13.97 3.48
CA SER A 75 -11.39 14.26 4.51
C SER A 75 -12.30 15.42 4.12
N GLY A 76 -11.82 16.32 3.25
CA GLY A 76 -12.53 17.53 2.85
C GLY A 76 -12.59 18.60 3.94
N GLU A 77 -11.80 18.47 5.01
CA GLU A 77 -11.77 19.41 6.13
C GLU A 77 -11.17 20.78 5.75
N ASP A 78 -10.38 20.86 4.69
CA ASP A 78 -9.84 22.11 4.14
C ASP A 78 -10.12 22.23 2.64
N GLN A 79 -11.12 23.05 2.30
CA GLN A 79 -11.59 23.20 0.92
C GLN A 79 -10.55 23.80 -0.02
N ALA A 80 -9.68 24.69 0.47
CA ALA A 80 -8.67 25.35 -0.34
C ALA A 80 -7.55 24.36 -0.70
N LEU A 81 -7.09 23.55 0.26
CA LEU A 81 -6.15 22.47 0.00
C LEU A 81 -6.75 21.41 -0.93
N SER A 82 -7.99 20.97 -0.68
CA SER A 82 -8.66 19.99 -1.54
C SER A 82 -8.84 20.49 -2.97
N ALA A 83 -9.12 21.79 -3.17
CA ALA A 83 -9.22 22.39 -4.49
C ALA A 83 -7.87 22.54 -5.21
N ALA A 84 -6.77 22.61 -4.47
CA ALA A 84 -5.43 22.74 -5.03
C ALA A 84 -4.78 21.39 -5.38
N TYR A 85 -5.36 20.26 -4.96
CA TYR A 85 -4.86 18.92 -5.27
C TYR A 85 -5.40 18.37 -6.59
N PRO A 86 -4.75 17.33 -7.18
CA PRO A 86 -5.16 16.75 -8.46
C PRO A 86 -6.63 16.34 -8.54
N GLN A 87 -7.28 16.75 -9.62
CA GLN A 87 -8.64 16.35 -9.98
C GLN A 87 -8.67 15.79 -11.42
N PRO A 88 -9.52 14.78 -11.70
CA PRO A 88 -9.62 14.22 -13.04
C PRO A 88 -9.88 15.28 -14.11
N GLY A 89 -9.07 15.27 -15.16
CA GLY A 89 -9.20 16.20 -16.30
C GLY A 89 -8.71 17.63 -16.06
N GLN A 90 -8.09 17.92 -14.90
CA GLN A 90 -7.56 19.24 -14.59
C GLN A 90 -6.03 19.22 -14.50
N THR A 91 -5.38 20.27 -15.01
CA THR A 91 -3.96 20.52 -14.75
C THR A 91 -3.81 21.09 -13.35
N THR A 92 -2.90 20.50 -12.56
CA THR A 92 -2.65 20.92 -11.19
C THR A 92 -1.27 21.56 -11.08
N ASP A 93 -1.20 22.72 -10.41
CA ASP A 93 0.05 23.39 -10.10
C ASP A 93 0.47 23.03 -8.66
N ALA A 94 1.52 22.23 -8.54
CA ALA A 94 2.06 21.79 -7.26
C ALA A 94 2.57 22.94 -6.39
N GLN A 95 2.94 24.10 -6.96
CA GLN A 95 3.32 25.27 -6.17
C GLN A 95 2.11 25.93 -5.53
N ILE A 96 0.95 25.94 -6.20
CA ILE A 96 -0.32 26.38 -5.59
C ILE A 96 -0.68 25.41 -4.46
N ALA A 97 -0.63 24.11 -4.73
CA ALA A 97 -0.88 23.09 -3.72
C ALA A 97 0.05 23.19 -2.51
N TRP A 98 1.34 23.46 -2.74
CA TRP A 98 2.29 23.65 -1.64
C TRP A 98 2.00 24.89 -0.80
N ARG A 99 1.54 26.01 -1.40
CA ARG A 99 1.16 27.19 -0.63
C ARG A 99 0.02 26.89 0.33
N GLU A 100 -1.00 26.17 -0.14
CA GLU A 100 -2.10 25.71 0.74
C GLU A 100 -1.62 24.67 1.75
N ALA A 101 -0.72 23.75 1.35
CA ALA A 101 -0.12 22.77 2.24
C ALA A 101 0.66 23.45 3.38
N ALA A 102 1.51 24.43 3.08
CA ALA A 102 2.27 25.19 4.06
C ALA A 102 1.35 25.95 5.03
N ARG A 103 0.25 26.54 4.52
CA ARG A 103 -0.77 27.17 5.36
C ARG A 103 -1.38 26.16 6.34
N VAL A 104 -1.87 25.01 5.86
CA VAL A 104 -2.49 24.01 6.74
C VAL A 104 -1.49 23.35 7.68
N ILE A 105 -0.20 23.25 7.30
CA ILE A 105 0.84 22.72 8.20
C ILE A 105 0.96 23.60 9.44
N VAL A 106 0.94 24.93 9.26
CA VAL A 106 0.97 25.87 10.39
C VAL A 106 -0.32 25.82 11.20
N GLU A 107 -1.48 25.79 10.55
CA GLU A 107 -2.78 25.82 11.23
C GLU A 107 -3.11 24.50 11.97
N ARG A 108 -2.60 23.37 11.47
CA ARG A 108 -3.01 22.01 11.89
C ARG A 108 -1.81 21.12 12.21
N GLU A 109 -0.70 21.69 12.67
CA GLU A 109 0.55 20.98 12.94
C GLU A 109 0.33 19.72 13.78
N ALA A 110 -0.43 19.82 14.88
CA ALA A 110 -0.68 18.69 15.80
C ALA A 110 -1.44 17.54 15.12
N GLN A 111 -2.42 17.84 14.26
CA GLN A 111 -3.21 16.84 13.53
C GLN A 111 -2.31 16.09 12.53
N LEU A 112 -1.50 16.82 11.75
CA LEU A 112 -0.58 16.23 10.79
C LEU A 112 0.54 15.44 11.49
N ALA A 113 1.08 15.97 12.58
CA ALA A 113 2.10 15.28 13.37
C ALA A 113 1.57 13.96 13.94
N ALA A 114 0.33 13.95 14.46
CA ALA A 114 -0.33 12.72 14.93
C ALA A 114 -0.54 11.72 13.80
N PHE A 115 -0.92 12.18 12.59
CA PHE A 115 -0.98 11.30 11.42
C PHE A 115 0.39 10.66 11.14
N MET A 116 1.44 11.47 11.13
CA MET A 116 2.81 11.08 10.82
C MET A 116 3.48 10.21 11.90
N GLN A 117 2.83 9.91 13.03
CA GLN A 117 3.35 8.92 13.99
C GLN A 117 3.20 7.48 13.48
N HIS A 118 2.26 7.23 12.57
CA HIS A 118 1.97 5.89 12.06
C HIS A 118 2.78 5.58 10.78
N GLU A 119 3.28 4.36 10.69
CA GLU A 119 4.02 3.89 9.52
C GLU A 119 3.12 3.84 8.28
N PRO A 120 3.63 4.22 7.10
CA PRO A 120 2.91 3.98 5.85
C PRO A 120 2.66 2.48 5.67
N GLN A 121 1.39 2.12 5.51
CA GLN A 121 0.98 0.77 5.13
C GLN A 121 0.42 0.81 3.72
N THR A 122 1.15 0.21 2.78
CA THR A 122 0.75 0.16 1.38
C THR A 122 0.12 -1.21 1.07
N ASN A 123 -1.20 -1.23 0.84
CA ASN A 123 -1.91 -2.43 0.40
C ASN A 123 -2.11 -2.44 -1.13
N GLU A 124 -1.02 -2.52 -1.90
CA GLU A 124 -1.09 -2.54 -3.38
C GLU A 124 -1.75 -3.83 -3.91
N VAL A 125 -2.94 -3.68 -4.51
CA VAL A 125 -3.80 -4.76 -5.04
C VAL A 125 -3.22 -5.38 -6.31
N ARG A 126 -2.48 -4.60 -7.12
CA ARG A 126 -1.86 -5.14 -8.35
C ARG A 126 -0.81 -6.22 -8.07
N ARG A 127 -0.35 -6.39 -6.83
CA ARG A 127 0.53 -7.51 -6.46
C ARG A 127 -0.15 -8.87 -6.66
N SER A 128 -1.48 -8.93 -6.66
CA SER A 128 -2.22 -10.14 -7.05
C SER A 128 -1.92 -10.59 -8.48
N VAL A 129 -1.48 -9.71 -9.40
CA VAL A 129 -1.03 -10.12 -10.74
C VAL A 129 0.22 -11.00 -10.65
N CYS A 130 1.19 -10.60 -9.84
CA CYS A 130 2.44 -11.35 -9.66
C CYS A 130 2.18 -12.70 -8.96
N LEU A 131 1.21 -12.74 -8.05
CA LEU A 131 0.86 -13.94 -7.27
C LEU A 131 -0.01 -14.93 -8.06
N LEU A 132 -0.80 -14.45 -9.03
CA LEU A 132 -1.76 -15.25 -9.79
C LEU A 132 -1.14 -16.52 -10.35
N GLY A 133 0.04 -16.40 -10.98
CA GLY A 133 0.71 -17.55 -11.59
C GLY A 133 1.06 -18.65 -10.60
N GLY A 134 1.43 -18.29 -9.37
CA GLY A 134 1.70 -19.24 -8.29
C GLY A 134 0.44 -20.00 -7.87
N PHE A 135 -0.66 -19.29 -7.62
CA PHE A 135 -1.93 -19.92 -7.23
C PHE A 135 -2.48 -20.85 -8.31
N LEU A 136 -2.44 -20.43 -9.57
CA LEU A 136 -2.90 -21.26 -10.70
C LEU A 136 -2.04 -22.51 -10.87
N THR A 137 -0.73 -22.37 -10.69
CA THR A 137 0.20 -23.51 -10.77
C THR A 137 -0.09 -24.53 -9.67
N ILE A 138 -0.25 -24.08 -8.42
CA ILE A 138 -0.59 -24.95 -7.29
C ILE A 138 -1.94 -25.64 -7.53
N ALA A 139 -2.97 -24.91 -7.97
CA ALA A 139 -4.29 -25.48 -8.25
C ALA A 139 -4.22 -26.56 -9.35
N ARG A 140 -3.48 -26.31 -10.43
CA ARG A 140 -3.28 -27.28 -11.52
C ARG A 140 -2.56 -28.53 -11.03
N GLU A 141 -1.46 -28.37 -10.31
CA GLU A 141 -0.56 -29.48 -9.96
C GLU A 141 -1.13 -30.36 -8.85
N THR A 142 -1.86 -29.76 -7.91
CA THR A 142 -2.49 -30.50 -6.82
C THR A 142 -3.88 -31.04 -7.21
N GLY A 143 -4.61 -30.33 -8.07
CA GLY A 143 -6.02 -30.61 -8.34
C GLY A 143 -6.94 -30.42 -7.13
N LEU A 144 -6.46 -29.75 -6.08
CA LEU A 144 -7.16 -29.55 -4.81
C LEU A 144 -7.71 -28.11 -4.67
N PRO A 145 -8.78 -27.91 -3.91
CA PRO A 145 -9.18 -26.58 -3.47
C PRO A 145 -8.08 -25.93 -2.61
N LEU A 146 -8.00 -24.59 -2.66
CA LEU A 146 -6.98 -23.81 -2.00
C LEU A 146 -7.47 -23.23 -0.68
N ARG A 147 -6.60 -23.27 0.33
CA ARG A 147 -6.69 -22.48 1.57
C ARG A 147 -5.60 -21.41 1.48
N CYS A 148 -5.98 -20.15 1.30
CA CYS A 148 -5.05 -19.06 0.98
C CYS A 148 -4.80 -18.19 2.22
N PHE A 149 -3.57 -18.20 2.72
CA PHE A 149 -3.18 -17.54 3.97
C PHE A 149 -2.12 -16.47 3.72
N GLU A 150 -2.48 -15.20 3.87
CA GLU A 150 -1.57 -14.07 3.65
C GLU A 150 -0.94 -13.61 4.98
N ILE A 151 0.39 -13.58 5.04
CA ILE A 151 1.13 -13.00 6.17
C ILE A 151 1.54 -11.56 5.86
N ALA A 152 1.49 -10.70 6.89
CA ALA A 152 1.70 -9.26 6.79
C ALA A 152 0.78 -8.61 5.72
N ALA A 153 -0.50 -8.94 5.84
CA ALA A 153 -1.50 -8.65 4.82
C ALA A 153 -2.02 -7.21 4.84
N SER A 154 -1.60 -6.37 5.78
CA SER A 154 -2.14 -5.02 5.99
C SER A 154 -3.67 -5.02 6.14
N ALA A 155 -4.42 -4.65 5.10
CA ALA A 155 -5.89 -4.64 5.08
C ALA A 155 -6.50 -5.92 4.47
N GLY A 156 -5.68 -6.90 4.08
CA GLY A 156 -6.14 -8.18 3.55
C GLY A 156 -6.64 -8.14 2.10
N LEU A 157 -6.40 -7.05 1.36
CA LEU A 157 -7.02 -6.90 0.03
C LEU A 157 -6.55 -7.96 -0.98
N ASN A 158 -5.37 -8.58 -0.84
CA ASN A 158 -4.96 -9.62 -1.79
C ASN A 158 -5.58 -11.00 -1.48
N LEU A 159 -6.31 -11.18 -0.37
CA LEU A 159 -7.09 -12.40 -0.10
C LEU A 159 -8.20 -12.63 -1.13
N SER A 160 -8.66 -11.55 -1.77
CA SER A 160 -9.73 -11.55 -2.76
C SER A 160 -9.22 -11.76 -4.19
N TRP A 161 -7.99 -12.27 -4.37
CA TRP A 161 -7.36 -12.42 -5.68
C TRP A 161 -8.22 -13.22 -6.68
N ASP A 162 -8.88 -14.29 -6.25
CA ASP A 162 -9.75 -15.11 -7.10
C ASP A 162 -11.09 -14.43 -7.45
N LYS A 163 -11.34 -13.24 -6.88
CA LYS A 163 -12.52 -12.39 -7.12
C LYS A 163 -12.18 -11.16 -7.95
N TYR A 164 -10.94 -11.00 -8.39
CA TYR A 164 -10.51 -9.92 -9.26
C TYR A 164 -10.54 -10.33 -10.73
N SER A 165 -10.66 -9.33 -11.61
CA SER A 165 -10.55 -9.52 -13.06
C SER A 165 -9.15 -9.11 -13.52
N TYR A 166 -8.54 -9.94 -14.37
CA TYR A 166 -7.16 -9.77 -14.82
C TYR A 166 -7.13 -9.65 -16.33
N SER A 167 -6.32 -8.71 -16.83
CA SER A 167 -5.95 -8.65 -18.25
C SER A 167 -4.44 -8.83 -18.35
N LEU A 168 -4.02 -9.92 -18.98
CA LEU A 168 -2.64 -10.33 -19.20
C LEU A 168 -2.32 -10.17 -20.69
N GLY A 169 -2.10 -8.93 -21.13
CA GLY A 169 -2.16 -8.56 -22.55
C GLY A 169 -3.58 -8.73 -23.10
N ASP A 170 -3.72 -9.44 -24.21
CA ASP A 170 -5.02 -9.68 -24.88
C ASP A 170 -5.88 -10.76 -24.20
N ILE A 171 -5.37 -11.39 -23.14
CA ILE A 171 -6.02 -12.52 -22.48
C ILE A 171 -6.60 -12.08 -21.14
N ALA A 172 -7.86 -12.44 -20.91
CA ALA A 172 -8.54 -12.19 -19.65
C ALA A 172 -8.58 -13.45 -18.77
N TRP A 173 -8.55 -13.25 -17.45
CA TRP A 173 -8.78 -14.30 -16.45
C TRP A 173 -9.54 -13.74 -15.25
N GLY A 174 -10.33 -14.59 -14.60
CA GLY A 174 -11.12 -14.24 -13.42
C GLY A 174 -12.58 -13.90 -13.73
N PRO A 175 -13.41 -13.69 -12.70
CA PRO A 175 -14.81 -13.31 -12.86
C PRO A 175 -14.95 -11.86 -13.34
N GLU A 176 -16.17 -11.47 -13.73
CA GLU A 176 -16.52 -10.05 -13.79
C GLU A 176 -16.40 -9.44 -12.39
N SER A 177 -15.64 -8.36 -12.27
CA SER A 177 -15.29 -7.77 -10.98
C SER A 177 -15.10 -6.26 -11.11
N PRO A 178 -15.52 -5.47 -10.11
CA PRO A 178 -15.20 -4.04 -10.09
C PRO A 178 -13.71 -3.76 -9.92
N VAL A 179 -12.92 -4.77 -9.50
CA VAL A 179 -11.47 -4.69 -9.40
C VAL A 179 -10.86 -5.28 -10.65
N HIS A 180 -10.42 -4.40 -11.55
CA HIS A 180 -9.73 -4.77 -12.79
C HIS A 180 -8.22 -4.52 -12.67
N LEU A 181 -7.44 -5.55 -13.03
CA LEU A 181 -5.99 -5.59 -12.91
C LEU A 181 -5.35 -5.74 -14.30
N PRO A 182 -5.20 -4.65 -15.06
CA PRO A 182 -4.53 -4.68 -16.34
C PRO A 182 -3.01 -4.80 -16.16
N THR A 183 -2.40 -5.64 -17.00
CA THR A 183 -0.95 -5.84 -17.07
C THR A 183 -0.53 -6.14 -18.49
N ASP A 184 0.49 -5.44 -18.95
CA ASP A 184 1.24 -5.83 -20.15
C ASP A 184 2.10 -7.05 -19.79
N TRP A 185 1.57 -8.25 -20.04
CA TRP A 185 2.21 -9.49 -19.63
C TRP A 185 3.24 -9.93 -20.67
N SER A 186 4.50 -9.97 -20.25
CA SER A 186 5.59 -10.53 -21.06
C SER A 186 6.00 -11.91 -20.52
N GLY A 187 6.10 -12.90 -21.41
CA GLY A 187 6.57 -14.24 -21.09
C GLY A 187 5.47 -15.30 -21.12
N PRO A 188 5.78 -16.55 -20.73
CA PRO A 188 4.81 -17.63 -20.72
C PRO A 188 3.62 -17.30 -19.80
N LEU A 189 2.41 -17.63 -20.26
CA LEU A 189 1.22 -17.49 -19.44
C LEU A 189 1.20 -18.57 -18.35
N PRO A 190 0.66 -18.26 -17.16
CA PRO A 190 0.37 -19.28 -16.16
C PRO A 190 -0.75 -20.23 -16.67
N PRO A 191 -1.03 -21.34 -15.98
CA PRO A 191 -2.11 -22.25 -16.39
C PRO A 191 -3.49 -21.64 -16.14
N LEU A 192 -3.93 -20.78 -17.06
CA LEU A 192 -5.19 -20.04 -16.98
C LEU A 192 -6.44 -20.95 -17.00
N ASP A 193 -6.29 -22.19 -17.46
CA ASP A 193 -7.32 -23.23 -17.47
C ASP A 193 -7.43 -24.01 -16.15
N ALA A 194 -6.55 -23.73 -15.17
CA ALA A 194 -6.60 -24.36 -13.86
C ALA A 194 -7.95 -24.10 -13.17
N LYS A 195 -8.57 -25.17 -12.66
CA LYS A 195 -9.81 -25.07 -11.87
C LYS A 195 -9.47 -24.57 -10.47
N VAL A 196 -9.82 -23.32 -10.18
CA VAL A 196 -9.60 -22.71 -8.87
C VAL A 196 -10.86 -22.79 -8.02
N ALA A 197 -10.71 -23.25 -6.78
CA ALA A 197 -11.71 -23.12 -5.73
C ALA A 197 -11.01 -22.72 -4.43
N VAL A 198 -11.19 -21.48 -3.99
CA VAL A 198 -10.65 -21.01 -2.71
C VAL A 198 -11.70 -21.22 -1.62
N ILE A 199 -11.46 -22.20 -0.75
CA ILE A 199 -12.42 -22.65 0.28
C ILE A 199 -12.18 -22.01 1.65
N GLU A 200 -10.98 -21.47 1.87
CA GLU A 200 -10.62 -20.81 3.12
C GLU A 200 -9.66 -19.66 2.84
N ARG A 201 -9.85 -18.56 3.57
CA ARG A 201 -8.99 -17.38 3.54
C ARG A 201 -8.73 -16.97 4.97
N ALA A 202 -7.49 -16.64 5.28
CA ALA A 202 -7.12 -16.06 6.56
C ALA A 202 -5.89 -15.19 6.36
N ALA A 203 -5.70 -14.20 7.23
CA ALA A 203 -4.52 -13.36 7.18
C ALA A 203 -4.13 -12.88 8.56
N CYS A 204 -2.86 -12.49 8.68
CA CYS A 204 -2.38 -11.76 9.83
C CYS A 204 -1.56 -10.53 9.45
N ASP A 205 -1.54 -9.55 10.34
CA ASP A 205 -0.62 -8.42 10.33
C ASP A 205 -0.34 -7.98 11.76
N ARG A 206 0.81 -7.36 12.04
CA ARG A 206 1.08 -6.83 13.39
C ARG A 206 0.25 -5.59 13.71
N ARG A 207 -0.17 -4.84 12.69
CA ARG A 207 -0.99 -3.65 12.78
C ARG A 207 -1.99 -3.67 11.61
N PRO A 208 -2.98 -4.57 11.62
CA PRO A 208 -3.93 -4.65 10.51
C PRO A 208 -4.69 -3.34 10.35
N VAL A 209 -5.03 -3.02 9.10
CA VAL A 209 -5.90 -1.88 8.80
C VAL A 209 -7.34 -2.38 8.91
N ASP A 210 -8.09 -1.81 9.85
CA ASP A 210 -9.52 -2.11 9.98
C ASP A 210 -10.31 -1.38 8.89
N LEU A 211 -10.82 -2.14 7.92
CA LEU A 211 -11.63 -1.59 6.84
C LEU A 211 -13.01 -1.11 7.30
N THR A 212 -13.52 -1.58 8.44
CA THR A 212 -14.80 -1.10 8.96
C THR A 212 -14.70 0.32 9.52
N ASP A 213 -13.49 0.74 9.92
CA ASP A 213 -13.19 2.10 10.36
C ASP A 213 -12.97 3.04 9.15
N PRO A 214 -13.85 4.05 8.94
CA PRO A 214 -13.69 5.00 7.83
C PRO A 214 -12.39 5.83 7.90
N ILE A 215 -11.84 6.06 9.09
CA ILE A 215 -10.59 6.83 9.26
C ILE A 215 -9.40 5.99 8.78
N GLN A 216 -9.36 4.70 9.14
CA GLN A 216 -8.30 3.81 8.69
C GLN A 216 -8.37 3.53 7.18
N ARG A 217 -9.58 3.39 6.62
CA ARG A 217 -9.77 3.34 5.16
C ARG A 217 -9.23 4.59 4.46
N ARG A 218 -9.56 5.77 4.97
CA ARG A 218 -9.08 7.04 4.38
C ARG A 218 -7.56 7.14 4.47
N ARG A 219 -6.96 6.72 5.59
CA ARG A 219 -5.50 6.63 5.74
C ARG A 219 -4.86 5.69 4.72
N LEU A 220 -5.47 4.54 4.44
CA LEU A 220 -5.00 3.61 3.41
C LEU A 220 -5.02 4.26 2.02
N LEU A 221 -6.08 5.00 1.69
CA LEU A 221 -6.20 5.78 0.46
C LEU A 221 -5.19 6.92 0.38
N ALA A 222 -4.89 7.58 1.50
CA ALA A 222 -3.98 8.72 1.57
C ALA A 222 -2.55 8.40 1.11
N TYR A 223 -2.12 7.14 1.21
CA TYR A 223 -0.81 6.69 0.72
C TYR A 223 -0.77 6.33 -0.77
N VAL A 224 -1.89 6.45 -1.50
CA VAL A 224 -1.89 6.45 -2.96
C VAL A 224 -1.72 7.88 -3.45
N TRP A 225 -0.93 8.07 -4.50
CA TRP A 225 -0.69 9.40 -5.04
C TRP A 225 -1.96 9.97 -5.70
N PRO A 226 -2.30 11.25 -5.45
CA PRO A 226 -3.58 11.84 -5.84
C PRO A 226 -3.72 11.99 -7.36
N ASP A 227 -2.62 12.03 -8.10
CA ASP A 227 -2.57 12.05 -9.56
C ASP A 227 -2.61 10.65 -10.21
N GLN A 228 -2.73 9.58 -9.42
CA GLN A 228 -2.93 8.21 -9.90
C GLN A 228 -4.39 7.76 -9.75
N PHE A 229 -5.31 8.45 -10.42
CA PHE A 229 -6.77 8.26 -10.28
C PHE A 229 -7.21 6.80 -10.43
N GLU A 230 -6.76 6.10 -11.48
CA GLU A 230 -7.11 4.68 -11.69
C GLU A 230 -6.64 3.77 -10.55
N ARG A 231 -5.52 4.13 -9.90
CA ARG A 231 -4.99 3.39 -8.75
C ARG A 231 -5.82 3.64 -7.49
N LEU A 232 -6.29 4.86 -7.29
CA LEU A 232 -7.24 5.21 -6.23
C LEU A 232 -8.57 4.48 -6.43
N ASP A 233 -9.13 4.51 -7.63
CA ASP A 233 -10.42 3.88 -7.92
C ASP A 233 -10.38 2.37 -7.77
N ARG A 234 -9.29 1.74 -8.24
CA ARG A 234 -9.04 0.31 -8.00
C ARG A 234 -8.90 -0.02 -6.52
N LEU A 235 -8.21 0.81 -5.73
CA LEU A 235 -8.08 0.59 -4.29
C LEU A 235 -9.45 0.73 -3.59
N ARG A 236 -10.27 1.71 -3.97
CA ARG A 236 -11.65 1.87 -3.47
C ARG A 236 -12.49 0.63 -3.79
N ALA A 237 -12.49 0.18 -5.05
CA ALA A 237 -13.21 -1.01 -5.45
C ALA A 237 -12.77 -2.27 -4.68
N ALA A 238 -11.46 -2.40 -4.40
CA ALA A 238 -10.94 -3.51 -3.61
C ALA A 238 -11.35 -3.45 -2.15
N ILE A 239 -11.38 -2.24 -1.55
CA ILE A 239 -11.90 -2.02 -0.19
C ILE A 239 -13.39 -2.40 -0.14
N ASP A 240 -14.19 -1.95 -1.10
CA ASP A 240 -15.63 -2.25 -1.14
C ASP A 240 -15.89 -3.76 -1.28
N LEU A 241 -15.12 -4.44 -2.13
CA LEU A 241 -15.22 -5.89 -2.27
C LEU A 241 -14.79 -6.61 -0.99
N ALA A 242 -13.69 -6.19 -0.36
CA ALA A 242 -13.20 -6.78 0.88
C ALA A 242 -14.22 -6.62 2.02
N LEU A 243 -14.89 -5.46 2.11
CA LEU A 243 -15.98 -5.21 3.06
C LEU A 243 -17.19 -6.10 2.78
N ALA A 244 -17.60 -6.22 1.52
CA ALA A 244 -18.72 -7.10 1.13
C ALA A 244 -18.42 -8.59 1.42
N MET A 245 -17.15 -8.97 1.42
CA MET A 245 -16.67 -10.30 1.78
C MET A 245 -16.42 -10.48 3.28
N GLU A 246 -16.64 -9.45 4.10
CA GLU A 246 -16.32 -9.45 5.54
C GLU A 246 -14.86 -9.85 5.81
N THR A 247 -13.94 -9.36 4.98
CA THR A 247 -12.51 -9.66 5.09
C THR A 247 -11.97 -9.13 6.41
N THR A 248 -11.34 -10.00 7.19
CA THR A 248 -10.70 -9.67 8.47
C THR A 248 -9.24 -10.12 8.46
N VAL A 249 -8.40 -9.38 9.18
CA VAL A 249 -6.98 -9.67 9.35
C VAL A 249 -6.69 -9.76 10.84
N GLU A 250 -6.12 -10.88 11.27
CA GLU A 250 -5.78 -11.10 12.67
C GLU A 250 -4.57 -10.24 13.08
N THR A 251 -4.65 -9.57 14.23
CA THR A 251 -3.48 -8.91 14.82
C THR A 251 -2.52 -9.96 15.38
N ALA A 252 -1.51 -10.34 14.62
CA ALA A 252 -0.54 -11.35 15.02
C ALA A 252 0.83 -11.18 14.36
N ASP A 253 1.86 -11.75 14.99
CA ASP A 253 3.16 -11.91 14.36
C ASP A 253 3.10 -13.00 13.27
N ALA A 254 3.74 -12.74 12.12
CA ALA A 254 3.70 -13.65 10.98
C ALA A 254 4.25 -15.06 11.29
N VAL A 255 5.33 -15.17 12.07
CA VAL A 255 5.94 -16.48 12.38
C VAL A 255 5.02 -17.25 13.32
N ALA A 256 4.65 -16.64 14.45
CA ALA A 256 3.79 -17.29 15.45
C ALA A 256 2.41 -17.64 14.88
N TRP A 257 1.86 -16.80 14.00
CA TRP A 257 0.59 -17.08 13.33
C TRP A 257 0.73 -18.27 12.37
N THR A 258 1.78 -18.29 11.54
CA THR A 258 2.04 -19.38 10.58
C THR A 258 2.22 -20.73 11.30
N GLU A 259 2.95 -20.77 12.42
CA GLU A 259 3.13 -21.99 13.23
C GLU A 259 1.80 -22.61 13.67
N ARG A 260 0.79 -21.77 13.93
CA ARG A 260 -0.54 -22.20 14.36
C ARG A 260 -1.47 -22.52 13.19
N THR A 261 -1.36 -21.83 12.05
CA THR A 261 -2.35 -21.88 10.96
C THR A 261 -1.92 -22.70 9.75
N ALA A 262 -0.62 -22.84 9.49
CA ALA A 262 -0.08 -23.49 8.29
C ALA A 262 -0.15 -25.03 8.30
N VAL A 263 -0.98 -25.61 9.16
CA VAL A 263 -1.14 -27.07 9.25
C VAL A 263 -1.78 -27.60 7.94
N PRO A 264 -1.20 -28.63 7.32
CA PRO A 264 -1.81 -29.29 6.15
C PRO A 264 -3.21 -29.80 6.47
N SER A 265 -4.15 -29.61 5.54
CA SER A 265 -5.51 -30.12 5.66
C SER A 265 -5.77 -31.19 4.59
N PRO A 266 -6.22 -32.41 4.96
CA PRO A 266 -6.56 -33.43 3.98
C PRO A 266 -7.58 -32.92 2.95
N GLY A 267 -7.30 -33.12 1.66
CA GLY A 267 -8.19 -32.72 0.58
C GLY A 267 -8.14 -31.24 0.19
N ALA A 268 -7.18 -30.47 0.73
CA ALA A 268 -6.95 -29.09 0.33
C ALA A 268 -5.46 -28.76 0.26
N ALA A 269 -5.07 -27.82 -0.60
CA ALA A 269 -3.72 -27.27 -0.62
C ALA A 269 -3.66 -26.01 0.26
N THR A 270 -2.89 -26.05 1.34
CA THR A 270 -2.61 -24.88 2.18
C THR A 270 -1.51 -24.03 1.52
N VAL A 271 -1.83 -22.78 1.18
CA VAL A 271 -0.91 -21.85 0.51
C VAL A 271 -0.64 -20.68 1.45
N ILE A 272 0.55 -20.66 2.04
CA ILE A 272 1.06 -19.50 2.79
C ILE A 272 1.78 -18.57 1.81
N TYR A 273 1.43 -17.29 1.80
CA TYR A 273 2.03 -16.33 0.89
C TYR A 273 2.16 -14.94 1.51
N HIS A 274 3.00 -14.12 0.87
CA HIS A 274 3.06 -12.68 1.11
C HIS A 274 3.30 -11.98 -0.23
N SER A 275 3.00 -10.69 -0.30
CA SER A 275 3.15 -9.93 -1.55
C SER A 275 4.44 -9.11 -1.63
N VAL A 276 5.06 -8.74 -0.50
CA VAL A 276 6.38 -8.03 -0.48
C VAL A 276 7.13 -8.15 0.86
N PHE A 277 6.49 -8.68 1.90
CA PHE A 277 6.91 -8.58 3.30
C PHE A 277 8.32 -9.11 3.60
N TRP A 278 8.76 -10.18 2.92
CA TRP A 278 9.98 -10.92 3.23
C TRP A 278 11.22 -10.03 3.42
N GLN A 279 11.39 -9.02 2.57
CA GLN A 279 12.56 -8.13 2.61
C GLN A 279 12.61 -7.22 3.84
N TYR A 280 11.50 -7.04 4.55
CA TYR A 280 11.41 -6.24 5.77
C TYR A 280 11.66 -7.06 7.05
N MET A 281 11.67 -8.39 6.93
CA MET A 281 11.88 -9.27 8.07
C MET A 281 13.36 -9.28 8.49
N PRO A 282 13.66 -9.23 9.80
CA PRO A 282 14.98 -9.60 10.30
C PRO A 282 15.36 -11.02 9.87
N ALA A 283 16.66 -11.27 9.68
CA ALA A 283 17.17 -12.57 9.21
C ALA A 283 16.73 -13.74 10.11
N GLU A 284 16.66 -13.52 11.42
CA GLU A 284 16.18 -14.51 12.41
C GLU A 284 14.72 -14.89 12.17
N SER A 285 13.85 -13.91 11.89
CA SER A 285 12.44 -14.16 11.59
C SER A 285 12.27 -14.88 10.25
N GLN A 286 13.09 -14.58 9.24
CA GLN A 286 13.08 -15.31 7.97
C GLN A 286 13.47 -16.79 8.18
N ALA A 287 14.51 -17.04 8.99
CA ALA A 287 14.95 -18.40 9.30
C ALA A 287 13.90 -19.19 10.09
N ALA A 288 13.25 -18.56 11.06
CA ALA A 288 12.16 -19.16 11.81
C ALA A 288 10.98 -19.52 10.90
N LEU A 289 10.55 -18.59 10.03
CA LEU A 289 9.44 -18.82 9.11
C LEU A 289 9.73 -19.95 8.11
N ARG A 290 10.95 -20.04 7.57
CA ARG A 290 11.37 -21.18 6.73
C ARG A 290 11.23 -22.51 7.47
N LYS A 291 11.73 -22.59 8.70
CA LYS A 291 11.63 -23.81 9.53
C LYS A 291 10.19 -24.23 9.80
N THR A 292 9.24 -23.29 9.80
CA THR A 292 7.82 -23.59 9.97
C THR A 292 7.20 -24.21 8.71
N ILE A 293 7.68 -23.87 7.52
CA ILE A 293 7.05 -24.22 6.24
C ILE A 293 7.82 -25.24 5.39
N GLU A 294 9.12 -25.43 5.65
CA GLU A 294 10.03 -26.40 5.01
C GLU A 294 10.29 -27.61 5.92
#